data_AF-A0A8H5NLG9-F1
#
_entry.id   AF-A0A8H5NLG9-F1
#
_cell.length_a   1.000
_cell.length_b   1.000
_cell.length_c   1.000
_cell.angle_alpha   90.00
_cell.angle_beta   90.00
_cell.angle_gamma   90.00
#
_symmetry.space_group_name_H-M   'P 1'
#
loop_
_entity.id
_entity.type
_entity.pdbx_description
1 polymer ?
#
loop_
_entity_poly.entity_id
_entity_poly.type
_entity_poly.pdbx_seq_one_letter_code
_entity_poly.pdbx_strand_id
1 'polypeptide(L)'
;MNNPPQTHDLMIVFDAVTGGTFGLAALKQAIPDIINFVALAGCFERIGVLAYRNYAYTAEKVVEWSGWCNPSYDLSSPSTDDILKFVKDLEMPDDSEYKLDCASKTAFAKVYQEIRSNGTIIFLYNHAPPLLEDMRGPRYYLEQMLLAEYGETGPLFGNWMKGVNALAGLASDKKAVVLSFSFGYADRTSDWSPYLYLSFMTEGEFYLTAYSDISRLTICLLLTWMQADGNINIPHSSRTTYKKAPLLLDRGLEANMEMFCGQDNGNLEFLSIHTAPRNCLRVPYGGVNNNNQQLSKFTSRNLARNYINCSEYSKNVIAKHIDRIIRTNVSVITIHPLFVQLWAAVCLDQTGNDIKRTFLERFKAHIDQISDPGDKRQAQTWLEKSYTFFHTIIQEYDSAQGSLGDTV
;
A
#
# COMPACT_ATOMS: atom_id res chain seq x y z
N MET A 1 -15.68 8.19 -27.83
CA MET A 1 -14.21 8.14 -27.57
C MET A 1 -14.04 7.35 -26.30
N ASN A 2 -13.41 6.18 -26.36
CA ASN A 2 -13.10 5.40 -25.16
C ASN A 2 -11.97 6.14 -24.46
N ASN A 3 -12.22 6.65 -23.25
CA ASN A 3 -11.15 7.16 -22.41
C ASN A 3 -10.13 6.03 -22.19
N PRO A 4 -8.82 6.29 -22.29
CA PRO A 4 -7.82 5.30 -21.94
C PRO A 4 -8.05 4.83 -20.49
N PRO A 5 -7.76 3.56 -20.17
CA PRO A 5 -7.88 3.07 -18.80
C PRO A 5 -7.05 3.97 -17.88
N GLN A 6 -7.69 4.53 -16.86
CA GLN A 6 -7.05 5.42 -15.91
C GLN A 6 -6.00 4.61 -15.13
N THR A 7 -4.73 4.91 -15.36
CA THR A 7 -3.62 4.28 -14.64
C THR A 7 -3.31 5.05 -13.37
N HIS A 8 -3.17 4.32 -12.26
CA HIS A 8 -2.90 4.90 -10.96
C HIS A 8 -1.43 4.71 -10.58
N ASP A 9 -0.86 5.69 -9.87
CA ASP A 9 0.42 5.56 -9.18
C ASP A 9 0.18 5.22 -7.71
N LEU A 10 1.07 4.40 -7.12
CA LEU A 10 1.09 4.10 -5.69
C LEU A 10 2.35 4.63 -5.04
N MET A 11 2.22 5.53 -4.07
CA MET A 11 3.33 5.94 -3.21
C MET A 11 3.15 5.35 -1.81
N ILE A 12 4.16 4.65 -1.31
CA ILE A 12 4.23 4.23 0.09
C ILE A 12 5.03 5.30 0.84
N VAL A 13 4.39 5.95 1.81
CA VAL A 13 5.01 6.97 2.65
C VAL A 13 5.04 6.44 4.08
N PHE A 14 6.18 6.47 4.76
CA PHE A 14 6.23 5.95 6.12
C PHE A 14 7.20 6.64 7.08
N ASP A 15 6.79 6.60 8.34
CA ASP A 15 7.53 7.04 9.51
C ASP A 15 8.60 6.01 9.90
N ALA A 16 9.87 6.35 9.65
CA ALA A 16 11.01 5.48 9.90
C ALA A 16 11.64 5.67 11.29
N VAL A 17 10.96 6.34 12.23
CA VAL A 17 11.50 6.66 13.57
C VAL A 17 10.58 6.22 14.70
N THR A 18 9.33 6.67 14.67
CA THR A 18 8.55 6.75 15.91
C THR A 18 8.11 5.38 16.42
N GLY A 19 7.92 4.40 15.53
CA GLY A 19 7.68 2.98 15.90
C GLY A 19 8.88 2.25 16.50
N GLY A 20 10.04 2.91 16.59
CA GLY A 20 11.28 2.31 17.06
C GLY A 20 11.77 1.16 16.18
N THR A 21 12.73 0.40 16.71
CA THR A 21 13.32 -0.75 16.01
C THR A 21 12.28 -1.78 15.61
N PHE A 22 11.25 -1.97 16.45
CA PHE A 22 10.16 -2.91 16.17
C PHE A 22 9.29 -2.44 15.00
N GLY A 23 8.84 -1.19 15.00
CA GLY A 23 8.02 -0.63 13.92
C GLY A 23 8.76 -0.60 12.58
N LEU A 24 10.03 -0.17 12.58
CA LEU A 24 10.85 -0.19 11.38
C LEU A 24 11.08 -1.62 10.88
N ALA A 25 11.36 -2.58 11.76
CA ALA A 25 11.52 -3.99 11.38
C ALA A 25 10.24 -4.55 10.75
N ALA A 26 9.07 -4.25 11.32
CA ALA A 26 7.79 -4.68 10.77
C ALA A 26 7.52 -4.07 9.38
N LEU A 27 7.80 -2.77 9.19
CA LEU A 27 7.65 -2.09 7.90
C LEU A 27 8.64 -2.63 6.86
N LYS A 28 9.89 -2.91 7.25
CA LYS A 28 10.89 -3.56 6.38
C LYS A 28 10.49 -4.97 5.94
N GLN A 29 9.62 -5.65 6.68
CA GLN A 29 9.05 -6.93 6.28
C GLN A 29 7.81 -6.73 5.39
N ALA A 30 6.91 -5.83 5.78
CA ALA A 30 5.62 -5.66 5.11
C ALA A 30 5.71 -4.93 3.74
N ILE A 31 6.54 -3.89 3.61
CA ILE A 31 6.63 -3.11 2.38
C ILE A 31 7.11 -3.97 1.19
N PRO A 32 8.15 -4.83 1.34
CA PRO A 32 8.52 -5.77 0.28
C PRO A 32 7.37 -6.68 -0.18
N ASP A 33 6.56 -7.18 0.75
CA ASP A 33 5.40 -8.01 0.42
C ASP A 33 4.38 -7.24 -0.41
N ILE A 34 4.09 -5.99 -0.04
CA ILE A 34 3.17 -5.10 -0.75
C ILE A 34 3.70 -4.78 -2.16
N ILE A 35 4.99 -4.46 -2.30
CA ILE A 35 5.62 -4.18 -3.60
C ILE A 35 5.50 -5.39 -4.52
N ASN A 36 5.82 -6.59 -4.02
CA ASN A 36 5.73 -7.80 -4.82
C ASN A 36 4.28 -8.15 -5.18
N PHE A 37 3.34 -7.94 -4.25
CA PHE A 37 1.91 -8.10 -4.53
C PHE A 37 1.45 -7.16 -5.65
N VAL A 38 1.81 -5.88 -5.58
CA VAL A 38 1.47 -4.87 -6.61
C VAL A 38 2.06 -5.24 -7.97
N ALA A 39 3.31 -5.72 -8.01
CA ALA A 39 3.94 -6.18 -9.23
C ALA A 39 3.20 -7.37 -9.87
N LEU A 40 2.74 -8.32 -9.06
CA LEU A 40 1.93 -9.45 -9.54
C LEU A 40 0.53 -9.04 -10.00
N ALA A 41 -0.10 -8.11 -9.29
CA ALA A 41 -1.44 -7.64 -9.61
C ALA A 41 -1.47 -6.74 -10.86
N GLY A 42 -0.37 -6.02 -11.14
CA GLY A 42 -0.29 -5.12 -12.29
C GLY A 42 -1.33 -3.99 -12.26
N CYS A 43 -1.73 -3.56 -11.06
CA CYS A 43 -2.81 -2.61 -10.84
C CYS A 43 -2.36 -1.14 -10.73
N PHE A 44 -1.04 -0.90 -10.76
CA PHE A 44 -0.44 0.44 -10.72
C PHE A 44 0.59 0.60 -11.84
N GLU A 45 0.66 1.80 -12.41
CA GLU A 45 1.66 2.15 -13.44
C GLU A 45 3.05 2.33 -12.82
N ARG A 46 3.10 3.01 -11.67
CA ARG A 46 4.34 3.26 -10.95
C ARG A 46 4.16 3.03 -9.46
N ILE A 47 5.21 2.56 -8.82
CA ILE A 47 5.32 2.47 -7.37
C ILE A 47 6.59 3.18 -6.90
N GLY A 48 6.53 3.80 -5.72
CA GLY A 48 7.70 4.38 -5.07
C GLY A 48 7.53 4.43 -3.56
N VAL A 49 8.65 4.53 -2.84
CA VAL A 49 8.71 4.53 -1.38
C VAL A 49 9.41 5.79 -0.89
N LEU A 50 8.75 6.52 -0.01
CA LEU A 50 9.28 7.68 0.70
C LEU A 50 9.34 7.37 2.20
N ALA A 51 10.53 7.49 2.77
CA ALA A 51 10.75 7.36 4.21
C ALA A 51 11.00 8.75 4.79
N TYR A 52 10.35 9.05 5.91
CA TYR A 52 10.61 10.28 6.64
C TYR A 52 10.95 10.00 8.10
N ARG A 53 11.72 10.90 8.69
CA ARG A 53 12.25 10.79 10.04
C ARG A 53 11.99 12.06 10.85
N ASN A 54 12.56 12.17 12.03
CA ASN A 54 12.59 13.41 12.79
C ASN A 54 13.71 14.33 12.28
N TYR A 55 13.74 15.56 12.79
CA TYR A 55 14.75 16.57 12.45
C TYR A 55 16.09 16.38 13.21
N ALA A 56 16.36 15.18 13.76
CA ALA A 56 17.64 14.86 14.39
C ALA A 56 18.71 14.41 13.36
N TYR A 57 18.31 14.29 12.10
CA TYR A 57 19.16 13.90 10.98
C TYR A 57 19.72 15.10 10.21
N THR A 58 20.73 14.84 9.37
CA THR A 58 21.06 15.76 8.27
C THR A 58 19.84 15.93 7.36
N ALA A 59 19.68 17.11 6.74
CA ALA A 59 18.53 17.43 5.89
C ALA A 59 18.20 16.31 4.88
N GLU A 60 19.22 15.72 4.26
CA GLU A 60 19.11 14.62 3.27
C GLU A 60 18.54 13.31 3.84
N LYS A 61 18.67 13.08 5.15
CA LYS A 61 18.19 11.88 5.84
C LYS A 61 16.85 12.09 6.56
N VAL A 62 16.36 13.34 6.63
CA VAL A 62 15.02 13.65 7.13
C VAL A 62 13.96 13.09 6.19
N VAL A 63 14.17 13.20 4.88
CA VAL A 63 13.30 12.62 3.84
C VAL A 63 14.15 11.91 2.80
N GLU A 64 13.94 10.60 2.65
CA GLU A 64 14.57 9.79 1.61
C GLU A 64 13.51 9.28 0.63
N TRP A 65 13.80 9.34 -0.67
CA TRP A 65 12.89 8.97 -1.75
C TRP A 65 13.52 7.91 -2.66
N SER A 66 12.83 6.81 -2.90
CA SER A 66 13.34 5.73 -3.75
C SER A 66 13.35 6.06 -5.24
N GLY A 67 12.58 7.07 -5.67
CA GLY A 67 12.19 7.24 -7.06
C GLY A 67 10.99 6.36 -7.45
N TRP A 68 10.48 6.57 -8.66
CA TRP A 68 9.39 5.79 -9.24
C TRP A 68 9.93 4.62 -10.06
N CYS A 69 9.42 3.39 -9.84
CA CYS A 69 9.63 2.26 -10.75
C CYS A 69 8.31 1.80 -11.37
N ASN A 70 8.38 1.18 -12.55
CA ASN A 70 7.26 0.40 -13.07
C ASN A 70 7.35 -1.04 -12.53
N PRO A 71 6.42 -1.49 -11.67
CA PRO A 71 6.54 -2.78 -11.01
C PRO A 71 6.33 -3.97 -11.96
N SER A 72 5.72 -3.75 -13.13
CA SER A 72 5.49 -4.77 -14.15
C SER A 72 6.56 -4.74 -15.26
N TYR A 73 7.45 -3.75 -15.27
CA TYR A 73 8.49 -3.56 -16.27
C TYR A 73 9.80 -3.11 -15.61
N ASP A 74 10.62 -4.08 -15.21
CA ASP A 74 11.85 -3.91 -14.41
C ASP A 74 13.07 -3.40 -15.22
N LEU A 75 12.83 -2.61 -16.28
CA LEU A 75 13.88 -1.97 -17.09
C LEU A 75 14.09 -0.49 -16.72
N SER A 76 13.22 0.09 -15.89
CA SER A 76 13.39 1.46 -15.39
C SER A 76 14.49 1.54 -14.33
N SER A 77 15.15 2.69 -14.23
CA SER A 77 15.94 3.06 -13.05
C SER A 77 15.17 4.15 -12.29
N PRO A 78 14.82 3.95 -11.01
CA PRO A 78 15.05 2.74 -10.20
C PRO A 78 14.24 1.52 -10.70
N SER A 79 14.82 0.34 -10.49
CA SER A 79 14.17 -0.97 -10.67
C SER A 79 13.41 -1.37 -9.40
N THR A 80 12.61 -2.43 -9.46
CA THR A 80 11.93 -2.95 -8.26
C THR A 80 12.95 -3.48 -7.24
N ASP A 81 14.09 -3.99 -7.71
CA ASP A 81 15.17 -4.45 -6.83
C ASP A 81 15.85 -3.27 -6.11
N ASP A 82 15.98 -2.13 -6.78
CA ASP A 82 16.51 -0.91 -6.19
C ASP A 82 15.58 -0.39 -5.08
N ILE A 83 14.26 -0.39 -5.30
CA ILE A 83 13.28 0.02 -4.28
C ILE A 83 13.29 -0.95 -3.09
N LEU A 84 13.38 -2.26 -3.34
CA LEU A 84 13.45 -3.25 -2.26
C LEU A 84 14.75 -3.13 -1.46
N LYS A 85 15.86 -2.84 -2.13
CA LYS A 85 17.13 -2.55 -1.48
C LYS A 85 17.04 -1.27 -0.66
N PHE A 86 16.49 -0.20 -1.23
CA PHE A 86 16.22 1.05 -0.52
C PHE A 86 15.49 0.78 0.79
N VAL A 87 14.37 0.04 0.77
CA VAL A 87 13.61 -0.29 1.99
C VAL A 87 14.44 -1.07 3.01
N LYS A 88 15.21 -2.06 2.57
CA LYS A 88 16.06 -2.88 3.46
C LYS A 88 17.18 -2.07 4.11
N ASP A 89 17.73 -1.10 3.41
CA ASP A 89 18.86 -0.28 3.84
C ASP A 89 18.43 0.91 4.72
N LEU A 90 17.13 1.12 4.95
CA LEU A 90 16.65 2.24 5.77
C LEU A 90 17.06 2.07 7.24
N GLU A 91 17.71 3.07 7.81
CA GLU A 91 18.15 3.02 9.20
C GLU A 91 17.25 3.88 10.10
N MET A 92 17.06 3.42 11.33
CA MET A 92 16.51 4.21 12.43
C MET A 92 17.65 4.98 13.09
N PRO A 93 17.43 6.19 13.64
CA PRO A 93 18.48 6.89 14.35
C PRO A 93 18.80 6.15 15.64
N ASP A 94 20.07 6.19 16.05
CA ASP A 94 20.50 5.64 17.35
C ASP A 94 19.93 6.42 18.55
N ASP A 95 19.19 7.50 18.32
CA ASP A 95 18.78 8.42 19.36
C ASP A 95 17.37 8.15 19.93
N SER A 96 17.35 7.70 21.18
CA SER A 96 16.15 7.35 21.93
C SER A 96 15.32 8.54 22.44
N GLU A 97 15.86 9.76 22.42
CA GLU A 97 15.26 10.95 23.05
C GLU A 97 14.27 11.69 22.12
N TYR A 98 14.19 11.33 20.83
CA TYR A 98 13.55 12.15 19.80
C TYR A 98 12.39 11.48 19.05
N LYS A 99 11.69 10.53 19.68
CA LYS A 99 10.71 9.68 18.98
C LYS A 99 9.45 10.39 18.49
N LEU A 100 9.02 11.51 19.06
CA LEU A 100 7.65 12.02 18.86
C LEU A 100 7.48 13.08 17.74
N ASP A 101 8.56 13.62 17.19
CA ASP A 101 8.49 14.80 16.32
C ASP A 101 8.85 14.45 14.87
N CYS A 102 7.92 13.80 14.18
CA CYS A 102 8.14 13.30 12.83
C CYS A 102 7.99 14.40 11.76
N ALA A 103 8.82 14.37 10.72
CA ALA A 103 8.87 15.37 9.65
C ALA A 103 7.78 15.17 8.59
N SER A 104 6.54 14.89 9.00
CA SER A 104 5.42 14.60 8.09
C SER A 104 5.15 15.73 7.11
N LYS A 105 5.22 17.00 7.54
CA LYS A 105 5.04 18.14 6.62
C LYS A 105 6.11 18.21 5.54
N THR A 106 7.37 18.03 5.92
CA THR A 106 8.50 17.97 4.98
C THR A 106 8.34 16.78 4.01
N ALA A 107 7.94 15.61 4.53
CA ALA A 107 7.63 14.45 3.71
C ALA A 107 6.55 14.77 2.67
N PHE A 108 5.46 15.41 3.06
CA PHE A 108 4.39 15.77 2.14
C PHE A 108 4.76 16.87 1.15
N ALA A 109 5.67 17.79 1.51
CA ALA A 109 6.25 18.71 0.54
C ALA A 109 7.00 17.95 -0.56
N LYS A 110 7.78 16.92 -0.20
CA LYS A 110 8.43 16.05 -1.18
C LYS A 110 7.42 15.25 -1.99
N VAL A 111 6.42 14.63 -1.36
CA VAL A 111 5.33 13.91 -2.04
C VAL A 111 4.71 14.80 -3.12
N TYR A 112 4.34 16.03 -2.77
CA TYR A 112 3.65 16.94 -3.69
C TYR A 112 4.49 17.35 -4.91
N GLN A 113 5.83 17.38 -4.78
CA GLN A 113 6.73 17.55 -5.92
C GLN A 113 6.66 16.37 -6.90
N GLU A 114 6.51 15.15 -6.38
CA GLU A 114 6.63 13.89 -7.12
C GLU A 114 5.31 13.35 -7.72
N ILE A 115 4.16 13.76 -7.17
CA ILE A 115 2.84 13.34 -7.69
C ILE A 115 2.46 14.07 -8.99
N ARG A 116 1.69 13.37 -9.83
CA ARG A 116 1.12 13.88 -11.09
C ARG A 116 -0.32 14.38 -10.88
N SER A 117 -0.85 15.10 -11.85
CA SER A 117 -2.24 15.60 -11.87
C SER A 117 -3.30 14.50 -12.05
N ASN A 118 -2.93 13.32 -12.57
CA ASN A 118 -3.81 12.14 -12.65
C ASN A 118 -4.04 11.43 -11.30
N GLY A 119 -3.55 12.08 -10.24
CA GLY A 119 -3.56 11.82 -8.81
C GLY A 119 -3.17 10.44 -8.31
N THR A 120 -2.35 10.47 -7.28
CA THR A 120 -1.61 9.33 -6.73
C THR A 120 -2.32 8.76 -5.51
N ILE A 121 -2.35 7.43 -5.37
CA ILE A 121 -2.77 6.78 -4.13
C ILE A 121 -1.57 6.74 -3.20
N ILE A 122 -1.75 7.21 -1.97
CA ILE A 122 -0.72 7.24 -0.94
C ILE A 122 -1.11 6.29 0.17
N PHE A 123 -0.23 5.33 0.49
CA PHE A 123 -0.32 4.55 1.72
C PHE A 123 0.62 5.17 2.74
N LEU A 124 0.04 5.84 3.75
CA LEU A 124 0.76 6.52 4.81
C LEU A 124 0.81 5.62 6.06
N TYR A 125 1.99 5.13 6.40
CA TYR A 125 2.24 4.38 7.63
C TYR A 125 2.88 5.29 8.68
N ASN A 126 2.16 5.62 9.75
CA ASN A 126 2.60 6.63 10.73
C ASN A 126 2.46 6.13 12.17
N HIS A 127 3.29 6.66 13.07
CA HIS A 127 3.20 6.38 14.51
C HIS A 127 3.16 7.65 15.36
N ALA A 128 3.78 8.75 14.92
CA ALA A 128 3.69 10.06 15.58
C ALA A 128 2.81 11.06 14.84
N PRO A 129 2.22 12.03 15.57
CA PRO A 129 1.58 13.18 14.94
C PRO A 129 2.60 14.04 14.16
N PRO A 130 2.14 14.81 13.16
CA PRO A 130 2.96 15.86 12.58
C PRO A 130 3.29 16.93 13.64
N LEU A 131 4.42 17.62 13.51
CA LEU A 131 4.64 18.86 14.27
C LEU A 131 3.52 19.85 13.94
N LEU A 132 2.81 20.41 14.92
CA LEU A 132 1.74 21.38 14.70
C LEU A 132 2.18 22.77 15.15
N GLU A 133 1.42 23.80 14.77
CA GLU A 133 1.77 25.20 15.06
C GLU A 133 1.82 25.52 16.55
N ASP A 134 1.02 24.84 17.37
CA ASP A 134 1.01 24.97 18.83
C ASP A 134 2.26 24.36 19.49
N MET A 135 2.99 23.49 18.79
CA MET A 135 4.27 22.91 19.21
C MET A 135 5.48 23.80 18.87
N ARG A 136 5.34 25.14 18.95
CA ARG A 136 6.44 26.06 18.60
C ARG A 136 7.66 25.80 19.47
N GLY A 137 8.78 25.52 18.81
CA GLY A 137 10.07 25.24 19.45
C GLY A 137 11.18 25.11 18.41
N PRO A 138 12.42 24.80 18.84
CA PRO A 138 13.56 24.67 17.93
C PRO A 138 13.30 23.77 16.71
N ARG A 139 12.53 22.69 16.90
CA ARG A 139 12.20 21.72 15.86
C ARG A 139 11.19 22.25 14.85
N TYR A 140 10.22 23.05 15.28
CA TYR A 140 9.32 23.77 14.37
C TYR A 140 10.12 24.73 13.48
N TYR A 141 11.12 25.44 14.03
CA TYR A 141 11.98 26.31 13.21
C TYR A 141 12.83 25.52 12.20
N LEU A 142 13.37 24.36 12.59
CA LEU A 142 14.07 23.46 11.67
C LEU A 142 13.15 22.96 10.55
N GLU A 143 11.91 22.60 10.86
CA GLU A 143 10.89 22.24 9.86
C GLU A 143 10.67 23.38 8.87
N GLN A 144 10.46 24.61 9.34
CA GLN A 144 10.24 25.76 8.45
C GLN A 144 11.46 26.07 7.58
N MET A 145 12.67 25.92 8.13
CA MET A 145 13.91 26.08 7.36
C MET A 145 14.04 25.02 6.28
N LEU A 146 13.81 23.75 6.61
CA LEU A 146 13.92 22.64 5.65
C LEU A 146 12.83 22.74 4.57
N LEU A 147 11.61 23.11 4.95
CA LEU A 147 10.53 23.35 3.99
C LEU A 147 10.90 24.43 2.97
N ALA A 148 11.64 25.47 3.35
CA ALA A 148 12.08 26.51 2.42
C ALA A 148 12.98 25.97 1.30
N GLU A 149 13.69 24.85 1.51
CA GLU A 149 14.50 24.19 0.49
C GLU A 149 13.67 23.53 -0.63
N TYR A 150 12.36 23.33 -0.40
CA TYR A 150 11.43 22.77 -1.38
C TYR A 150 10.84 23.82 -2.36
N GLY A 151 11.40 25.04 -2.37
CA GLY A 151 11.01 26.11 -3.30
C GLY A 151 9.53 26.48 -3.15
N GLU A 152 8.80 26.55 -4.26
CA GLU A 152 7.38 26.93 -4.28
C GLU A 152 6.46 25.96 -3.52
N THR A 153 6.88 24.70 -3.37
CA THR A 153 6.10 23.68 -2.66
C THR A 153 6.17 23.85 -1.14
N GLY A 154 7.34 24.23 -0.62
CA GLY A 154 7.59 24.35 0.82
C GLY A 154 6.54 25.16 1.59
N PRO A 155 6.24 26.40 1.15
CA PRO A 155 5.24 27.26 1.79
C PRO A 155 3.83 26.66 1.89
N LEU A 156 3.46 25.71 1.00
CA LEU A 156 2.16 25.03 1.06
C LEU A 156 2.08 24.12 2.29
N PHE A 157 3.21 23.55 2.73
CA PHE A 157 3.31 22.59 3.82
C PHE A 157 3.84 23.21 5.12
N GLY A 158 4.09 24.53 5.17
CA GLY A 158 4.43 25.23 6.41
C GLY A 158 3.32 25.18 7.47
N ASN A 159 2.09 24.90 7.04
CA ASN A 159 0.90 24.70 7.85
C ASN A 159 0.20 23.41 7.42
N TRP A 160 -0.14 22.53 8.37
CA TRP A 160 -0.70 21.21 8.07
C TRP A 160 -1.99 21.27 7.24
N MET A 161 -2.94 22.14 7.59
CA MET A 161 -4.21 22.23 6.86
C MET A 161 -4.01 22.76 5.43
N LYS A 162 -3.09 23.71 5.23
CA LYS A 162 -2.74 24.17 3.88
C LYS A 162 -2.14 23.03 3.06
N GLY A 163 -1.27 22.22 3.66
CA GLY A 163 -0.68 21.05 3.01
C GLY A 163 -1.72 19.99 2.65
N VAL A 164 -2.66 19.73 3.56
CA VAL A 164 -3.80 18.84 3.31
C VAL A 164 -4.67 19.35 2.16
N ASN A 165 -4.99 20.64 2.14
CA ASN A 165 -5.79 21.27 1.08
C ASN A 165 -5.07 21.21 -0.29
N ALA A 166 -3.75 21.37 -0.30
CA ALA A 166 -2.94 21.20 -1.51
C ALA A 166 -3.01 19.76 -2.02
N LEU A 167 -2.85 18.76 -1.15
CA LEU A 167 -2.98 17.34 -1.52
C LEU A 167 -4.41 16.94 -1.93
N ALA A 168 -5.43 17.59 -1.36
CA ALA A 168 -6.82 17.38 -1.75
C ALA A 168 -7.15 17.95 -3.14
N GLY A 169 -6.23 18.68 -3.77
CA GLY A 169 -6.45 19.32 -5.07
C GLY A 169 -7.33 20.56 -5.00
N LEU A 170 -7.46 21.20 -3.84
CA LEU A 170 -8.27 22.42 -3.70
C LEU A 170 -7.60 23.66 -4.30
N ALA A 171 -6.28 23.63 -4.48
CA ALA A 171 -5.49 24.75 -5.02
C ALA A 171 -4.84 24.45 -6.38
N SER A 172 -4.89 23.20 -6.86
CA SER A 172 -4.19 22.73 -8.06
C SER A 172 -4.84 21.49 -8.67
N ASP A 173 -4.47 21.16 -9.90
CA ASP A 173 -4.79 19.88 -10.54
C ASP A 173 -4.03 18.67 -9.96
N LYS A 174 -2.92 18.90 -9.24
CA LYS A 174 -2.27 17.88 -8.42
C LYS A 174 -3.17 17.49 -7.24
N LYS A 175 -3.61 16.24 -7.22
CA LYS A 175 -4.41 15.63 -6.15
C LYS A 175 -3.78 14.30 -5.71
N ALA A 176 -3.96 13.92 -4.46
CA ALA A 176 -3.67 12.58 -3.97
C ALA A 176 -4.87 12.03 -3.19
N VAL A 177 -4.91 10.71 -3.04
CA VAL A 177 -5.85 10.01 -2.15
C VAL A 177 -5.04 9.29 -1.08
N VAL A 178 -5.23 9.65 0.19
CA VAL A 178 -4.36 9.17 1.28
C VAL A 178 -5.07 8.15 2.16
N LEU A 179 -4.60 6.90 2.12
CA LEU A 179 -4.96 5.88 3.09
C LEU A 179 -3.94 5.91 4.23
N SER A 180 -4.38 6.29 5.42
CA SER A 180 -3.52 6.41 6.59
C SER A 180 -3.67 5.20 7.50
N PHE A 181 -2.55 4.65 7.92
CA PHE A 181 -2.42 3.53 8.84
C PHE A 181 -1.61 4.01 10.05
N SER A 182 -2.31 4.28 11.14
CA SER A 182 -1.69 4.71 12.38
C SER A 182 -1.48 3.53 13.33
N PHE A 183 -0.29 3.47 13.91
CA PHE A 183 0.11 2.45 14.88
C PHE A 183 0.27 3.06 16.27
N GLY A 184 0.12 2.27 17.33
CA GLY A 184 0.43 2.71 18.70
C GLY A 184 -0.78 2.98 19.58
N TYR A 185 -0.53 3.51 20.79
CA TYR A 185 -1.53 3.74 21.83
C TYR A 185 -2.66 4.63 21.30
N ALA A 186 -3.77 3.99 20.93
CA ALA A 186 -5.01 4.60 20.45
C ALA A 186 -5.74 5.45 21.52
N ASP A 187 -5.07 5.78 22.63
CA ASP A 187 -5.68 6.45 23.78
C ASP A 187 -5.70 7.97 23.62
N ARG A 188 -4.82 8.55 22.79
CA ARG A 188 -4.79 9.99 22.53
C ARG A 188 -5.19 10.29 21.10
N THR A 189 -6.37 10.86 20.94
CA THR A 189 -6.86 11.28 19.63
C THR A 189 -5.96 12.34 18.98
N SER A 190 -5.23 13.15 19.75
CA SER A 190 -4.27 14.13 19.25
C SER A 190 -3.21 13.51 18.33
N ASP A 191 -2.78 12.29 18.62
CA ASP A 191 -1.62 11.68 17.96
C ASP A 191 -1.93 11.25 16.52
N TRP A 192 -3.19 10.91 16.24
CA TRP A 192 -3.58 10.34 14.94
C TRP A 192 -4.65 11.15 14.20
N SER A 193 -5.37 12.04 14.88
CA SER A 193 -6.45 12.82 14.28
C SER A 193 -6.03 13.77 13.15
N PRO A 194 -4.79 14.31 13.10
CA PRO A 194 -4.32 15.05 11.92
C PRO A 194 -4.31 14.19 10.64
N TYR A 195 -4.01 12.89 10.77
CA TYR A 195 -4.02 11.95 9.65
C TYR A 195 -5.44 11.48 9.30
N LEU A 196 -6.34 11.39 10.28
CA LEU A 196 -7.77 11.20 9.98
C LEU A 196 -8.30 12.36 9.13
N TYR A 197 -7.97 13.60 9.50
CA TYR A 197 -8.34 14.78 8.71
C TYR A 197 -7.73 14.74 7.30
N LEU A 198 -6.44 14.43 7.17
CA LEU A 198 -5.78 14.25 5.87
C LEU A 198 -6.49 13.22 5.00
N SER A 199 -6.76 12.04 5.54
CA SER A 199 -7.46 10.97 4.81
C SER A 199 -8.87 11.39 4.42
N PHE A 200 -9.64 12.02 5.31
CA PHE A 200 -10.98 12.50 4.97
C PHE A 200 -10.96 13.55 3.84
N MET A 201 -10.07 14.55 3.94
CA MET A 201 -9.98 15.65 2.97
C MET A 201 -9.50 15.19 1.59
N THR A 202 -8.71 14.13 1.54
CA THR A 202 -8.19 13.55 0.28
C THR A 202 -9.08 12.44 -0.27
N GLU A 203 -10.30 12.27 0.25
CA GLU A 203 -11.22 11.17 -0.10
C GLU A 203 -10.60 9.78 0.13
N GLY A 204 -9.65 9.68 1.05
CA GLY A 204 -9.03 8.44 1.49
C GLY A 204 -9.71 7.82 2.70
N GLU A 205 -8.97 6.95 3.39
CA GLU A 205 -9.47 6.16 4.52
C GLU A 205 -8.44 6.14 5.65
N PHE A 206 -8.90 6.08 6.90
CA PHE A 206 -8.04 6.04 8.06
C PHE A 206 -8.24 4.75 8.86
N TYR A 207 -7.13 4.11 9.22
CA TYR A 207 -7.08 2.82 9.89
C TYR A 207 -6.21 2.88 11.15
N LEU A 208 -6.76 2.39 12.25
CA LEU A 208 -6.00 2.01 13.44
C LEU A 208 -5.70 0.52 13.36
N THR A 209 -4.42 0.16 13.42
CA THR A 209 -3.97 -1.23 13.26
C THR A 209 -2.68 -1.52 14.03
N ALA A 210 -2.30 -2.80 14.10
CA ALA A 210 -1.06 -3.25 14.70
C ALA A 210 0.04 -3.44 13.62
N TYR A 211 1.30 -3.30 14.03
CA TYR A 211 2.44 -3.52 13.14
C TYR A 211 2.47 -4.92 12.52
N SER A 212 2.00 -5.93 13.25
CA SER A 212 1.94 -7.32 12.77
C SER A 212 1.00 -7.51 11.59
N ASP A 213 0.01 -6.62 11.42
CA ASP A 213 -1.06 -6.79 10.44
C ASP A 213 -0.85 -5.95 9.16
N ILE A 214 0.20 -5.12 9.07
CA ILE A 214 0.42 -4.16 7.97
C ILE A 214 0.33 -4.82 6.60
N SER A 215 1.13 -5.87 6.38
CA SER A 215 1.22 -6.57 5.09
C SER A 215 -0.15 -7.11 4.70
N ARG A 216 -0.76 -7.90 5.61
CA ARG A 216 -2.05 -8.55 5.38
C ARG A 216 -3.19 -7.54 5.19
N LEU A 217 -3.29 -6.53 6.04
CA LEU A 217 -4.30 -5.49 5.95
C LEU A 217 -4.21 -4.76 4.61
N THR A 218 -3.01 -4.27 4.26
CA THR A 218 -2.78 -3.52 3.03
C THR A 218 -3.13 -4.34 1.79
N ILE A 219 -2.67 -5.60 1.73
CA ILE A 219 -2.97 -6.50 0.63
C ILE A 219 -4.48 -6.78 0.54
N CYS A 220 -5.15 -7.03 1.66
CA CYS A 220 -6.59 -7.23 1.68
C CYS A 220 -7.39 -5.99 1.24
N LEU A 221 -6.94 -4.79 1.59
CA LEU A 221 -7.53 -3.54 1.12
C LEU A 221 -7.32 -3.34 -0.38
N LEU A 222 -6.12 -3.63 -0.90
CA LEU A 222 -5.84 -3.61 -2.33
C LEU A 222 -6.71 -4.61 -3.10
N LEU A 223 -6.84 -5.84 -2.60
CA LEU A 223 -7.73 -6.86 -3.19
C LEU A 223 -9.19 -6.37 -3.21
N THR A 224 -9.63 -5.70 -2.16
CA THR A 224 -10.99 -5.14 -2.09
C THR A 224 -11.18 -3.99 -3.08
N TRP A 225 -10.20 -3.09 -3.19
CA TRP A 225 -10.17 -1.99 -4.16
C TRP A 225 -10.22 -2.50 -5.61
N MET A 226 -9.47 -3.56 -5.91
CA MET A 226 -9.49 -4.25 -7.20
C MET A 226 -10.76 -5.11 -7.46
N GLN A 227 -11.71 -5.11 -6.53
CA GLN A 227 -12.93 -5.94 -6.57
C GLN A 227 -12.63 -7.43 -6.77
N ALA A 228 -11.60 -7.95 -6.08
CA ALA A 228 -11.19 -9.34 -6.19
C ALA A 228 -12.33 -10.31 -5.83
N ASP A 229 -12.41 -11.44 -6.53
CA ASP A 229 -13.44 -12.46 -6.35
C ASP A 229 -13.17 -13.42 -5.18
N GLY A 230 -14.19 -13.78 -4.41
CA GLY A 230 -14.04 -14.73 -3.29
C GLY A 230 -13.85 -14.03 -1.95
N ASN A 231 -13.63 -14.79 -0.88
CA ASN A 231 -13.62 -14.25 0.48
C ASN A 231 -12.26 -13.68 0.83
N ILE A 232 -12.23 -12.38 1.17
CA ILE A 232 -11.04 -11.68 1.68
C ILE A 232 -11.16 -11.64 3.21
N ASN A 233 -10.21 -12.25 3.90
CA ASN A 233 -10.15 -12.24 5.36
C ASN A 233 -9.28 -11.06 5.83
N ILE A 234 -9.92 -9.94 6.18
CA ILE A 234 -9.24 -8.73 6.64
C ILE A 234 -8.88 -8.90 8.12
N PRO A 235 -7.61 -8.67 8.53
CA PRO A 235 -7.21 -8.76 9.93
C PRO A 235 -7.93 -7.75 10.82
N HIS A 236 -7.87 -7.97 12.14
CA HIS A 236 -8.47 -7.08 13.12
C HIS A 236 -7.89 -5.66 12.99
N SER A 237 -8.75 -4.74 12.58
CA SER A 237 -8.42 -3.33 12.37
C SER A 237 -9.69 -2.50 12.50
N SER A 238 -9.50 -1.25 12.93
CA SER A 238 -10.59 -0.30 13.10
C SER A 238 -10.48 0.78 12.05
N ARG A 239 -11.49 0.91 11.21
CA ARG A 239 -11.65 2.08 10.35
C ARG A 239 -12.28 3.19 11.18
N THR A 240 -11.71 4.38 11.12
CA THR A 240 -12.30 5.57 11.77
C THR A 240 -12.63 6.61 10.73
N THR A 241 -13.82 7.21 10.83
CA THR A 241 -14.27 8.31 9.97
C THR A 241 -15.11 9.33 10.74
N TYR A 242 -15.44 10.46 10.12
CA TYR A 242 -16.36 11.44 10.68
C TYR A 242 -17.81 11.12 10.28
N LYS A 243 -18.73 11.12 11.25
CA LYS A 243 -20.19 10.96 11.02
C LYS A 243 -20.76 12.12 10.21
N LYS A 244 -20.27 13.32 10.46
CA LYS A 244 -20.60 14.54 9.72
C LYS A 244 -19.30 15.19 9.29
N ALA A 245 -19.28 15.70 8.06
CA ALA A 245 -18.18 16.52 7.58
C ALA A 245 -17.86 17.58 8.65
N PRO A 246 -16.60 17.72 9.06
CA PRO A 246 -16.23 18.72 10.05
C PRO A 246 -16.77 20.07 9.57
N LEU A 247 -17.67 20.71 10.33
CA LEU A 247 -18.41 21.94 9.99
C LEU A 247 -17.49 23.18 9.78
N LEU A 248 -16.19 22.98 9.69
CA LEU A 248 -15.14 23.96 9.95
C LEU A 248 -14.13 24.06 8.81
N LEU A 249 -14.44 23.55 7.61
CA LEU A 249 -13.63 23.76 6.40
C LEU A 249 -13.24 25.25 6.20
N ASP A 250 -14.07 26.19 6.66
CA ASP A 250 -13.85 27.63 6.54
C ASP A 250 -13.34 28.32 7.83
N ARG A 251 -13.23 27.63 8.97
CA ARG A 251 -12.86 28.24 10.28
C ARG A 251 -11.79 27.49 11.08
N GLY A 252 -11.32 26.34 10.61
CA GLY A 252 -10.24 25.61 11.25
C GLY A 252 -8.95 26.42 11.25
N LEU A 253 -8.21 26.37 12.36
CA LEU A 253 -6.81 26.79 12.48
C LEU A 253 -5.99 25.56 12.90
N GLU A 254 -4.75 25.44 12.42
CA GLU A 254 -3.86 24.32 12.78
C GLU A 254 -3.69 24.22 14.29
N ALA A 255 -3.63 25.37 14.98
CA ALA A 255 -3.57 25.47 16.44
C ALA A 255 -4.78 24.88 17.20
N ASN A 256 -5.90 24.62 16.51
CA ASN A 256 -7.12 24.08 17.14
C ASN A 256 -7.45 22.66 16.64
N MET A 257 -6.53 22.02 15.92
CA MET A 257 -6.79 20.75 15.24
C MET A 257 -7.08 19.62 16.23
N GLU A 258 -6.43 19.62 17.40
CA GLU A 258 -6.72 18.69 18.50
C GLU A 258 -8.16 18.83 19.02
N MET A 259 -8.66 20.07 19.16
CA MET A 259 -10.03 20.36 19.60
C MET A 259 -11.07 19.83 18.60
N PHE A 260 -10.81 19.97 17.29
CA PHE A 260 -11.79 19.64 16.24
C PHE A 260 -11.71 18.21 15.73
N CYS A 261 -10.52 17.60 15.78
CA CYS A 261 -10.31 16.26 15.25
C CYS A 261 -10.27 15.21 16.37
N GLY A 262 -10.20 15.61 17.66
CA GLY A 262 -10.04 14.64 18.74
C GLY A 262 -10.77 14.79 20.06
N GLN A 263 -11.41 15.93 20.37
CA GLN A 263 -12.17 16.05 21.63
C GLN A 263 -13.65 15.66 21.51
N ASP A 264 -14.30 15.86 20.36
CA ASP A 264 -15.69 15.43 20.14
C ASP A 264 -15.74 14.02 19.52
N ASN A 265 -15.47 13.02 20.36
CA ASN A 265 -15.68 11.61 19.99
C ASN A 265 -17.12 11.33 19.53
N GLY A 266 -18.08 12.20 19.84
CA GLY A 266 -19.46 12.13 19.37
C GLY A 266 -19.56 12.18 17.84
N ASN A 267 -18.67 12.90 17.16
CA ASN A 267 -18.64 12.99 15.69
C ASN A 267 -17.81 11.89 15.01
N LEU A 268 -17.17 10.99 15.75
CA LEU A 268 -16.40 9.90 15.18
C LEU A 268 -17.23 8.63 15.05
N GLU A 269 -17.02 7.90 13.96
CA GLU A 269 -17.54 6.56 13.72
C GLU A 269 -16.38 5.56 13.65
N PHE A 270 -16.44 4.53 14.50
CA PHE A 270 -15.48 3.45 14.54
C PHE A 270 -16.14 2.18 14.01
N LEU A 271 -15.62 1.67 12.90
CA LEU A 271 -16.11 0.46 12.26
C LEU A 271 -15.04 -0.63 12.33
N SER A 272 -15.35 -1.73 13.01
CA SER A 272 -14.49 -2.92 12.99
C SER A 272 -14.56 -3.56 11.60
N ILE A 273 -13.43 -3.61 10.90
CA ILE A 273 -13.40 -4.07 9.51
C ILE A 273 -13.55 -5.59 9.41
N HIS A 274 -13.17 -6.31 10.46
CA HIS A 274 -13.35 -7.75 10.54
C HIS A 274 -14.85 -8.15 10.50
N THR A 275 -15.77 -7.26 10.88
CA THR A 275 -17.21 -7.53 10.93
C THR A 275 -18.03 -6.74 9.90
N ALA A 276 -17.41 -5.81 9.18
CA ALA A 276 -18.10 -4.94 8.23
C ALA A 276 -18.41 -5.62 6.88
N PRO A 277 -19.56 -5.36 6.25
CA PRO A 277 -19.84 -5.81 4.89
C PRO A 277 -18.80 -5.27 3.89
N ARG A 278 -18.41 -6.08 2.91
CA ARG A 278 -17.39 -5.75 1.88
C ARG A 278 -17.62 -4.44 1.12
N ASN A 279 -18.85 -3.94 1.12
CA ASN A 279 -19.24 -2.72 0.41
C ASN A 279 -18.71 -1.44 1.07
N CYS A 280 -18.13 -1.52 2.28
CA CYS A 280 -17.66 -0.35 3.02
C CYS A 280 -16.32 0.22 2.54
N LEU A 281 -15.52 -0.54 1.79
CA LEU A 281 -14.20 -0.13 1.31
C LEU A 281 -14.28 0.37 -0.13
N ARG A 282 -14.82 1.57 -0.31
CA ARG A 282 -14.77 2.28 -1.59
C ARG A 282 -13.82 3.44 -1.39
N VAL A 283 -12.60 3.33 -1.90
CA VAL A 283 -11.73 4.49 -2.10
C VAL A 283 -12.39 5.29 -3.24
N PRO A 284 -13.11 6.39 -2.96
CA PRO A 284 -13.73 7.20 -3.99
C PRO A 284 -12.60 7.96 -4.66
N TYR A 285 -12.27 7.60 -5.90
CA TYR A 285 -11.37 8.42 -6.68
C TYR A 285 -12.19 9.49 -7.40
N GLY A 286 -12.27 10.69 -6.79
CA GLY A 286 -12.72 11.97 -7.33
C GLY A 286 -13.69 11.99 -8.50
N GLY A 287 -14.94 12.44 -8.29
CA GLY A 287 -15.87 12.98 -9.31
C GLY A 287 -16.27 12.07 -10.48
N VAL A 288 -15.55 10.98 -10.73
CA VAL A 288 -15.89 9.94 -11.67
C VAL A 288 -16.91 9.08 -10.95
N ASN A 289 -18.09 9.04 -11.53
CA ASN A 289 -19.13 8.09 -11.19
C ASN A 289 -18.47 6.71 -11.01
N ASN A 290 -18.42 6.20 -9.78
CA ASN A 290 -18.22 4.78 -9.47
C ASN A 290 -19.41 3.95 -9.98
N ASN A 291 -19.97 4.29 -11.16
CA ASN A 291 -20.70 3.33 -11.94
C ASN A 291 -19.71 2.21 -12.19
N ASN A 292 -19.99 1.06 -11.55
CA ASN A 292 -19.18 -0.14 -11.42
C ASN A 292 -18.75 -0.81 -12.75
N GLN A 293 -18.67 -0.07 -13.85
CA GLN A 293 -18.36 -0.54 -15.19
C GLN A 293 -16.88 -0.37 -15.58
N GLN A 294 -16.09 0.49 -14.91
CA GLN A 294 -14.70 0.75 -15.31
C GLN A 294 -13.62 0.06 -14.47
N LEU A 295 -13.84 -0.20 -13.18
CA LEU A 295 -12.96 -1.10 -12.42
C LEU A 295 -13.30 -2.53 -12.81
N SER A 296 -12.49 -3.14 -13.68
CA SER A 296 -12.67 -4.53 -14.05
C SER A 296 -12.51 -5.41 -12.82
N LYS A 297 -13.51 -6.26 -12.55
CA LYS A 297 -13.44 -7.26 -11.48
C LYS A 297 -12.15 -8.09 -11.64
N PHE A 298 -11.23 -7.96 -10.68
CA PHE A 298 -10.02 -8.76 -10.70
C PHE A 298 -10.37 -10.20 -10.31
N THR A 299 -10.04 -11.15 -11.16
CA THR A 299 -10.31 -12.56 -10.88
C THR A 299 -9.06 -13.37 -11.09
N SER A 300 -8.98 -14.51 -10.40
CA SER A 300 -7.92 -15.50 -10.61
C SER A 300 -7.73 -15.83 -12.11
N ARG A 301 -8.84 -15.92 -12.86
CA ARG A 301 -8.84 -16.23 -14.30
C ARG A 301 -8.26 -15.10 -15.14
N ASN A 302 -8.58 -13.85 -14.80
CA ASN A 302 -8.09 -12.69 -15.54
C ASN A 302 -6.58 -12.56 -15.40
N LEU A 303 -6.03 -12.77 -14.21
CA LEU A 303 -4.59 -12.79 -13.97
C LEU A 303 -3.86 -13.88 -14.73
N ALA A 304 -4.34 -15.12 -14.62
CA ALA A 304 -3.75 -16.26 -15.33
C ALA A 304 -3.77 -16.03 -16.85
N ARG A 305 -4.89 -15.51 -17.38
CA ARG A 305 -5.01 -15.17 -18.81
C ARG A 305 -4.07 -14.02 -19.21
N ASN A 306 -3.94 -12.99 -18.37
CA ASN A 306 -2.99 -11.89 -18.61
C ASN A 306 -1.54 -12.41 -18.64
N TYR A 307 -1.18 -13.35 -17.75
CA TYR A 307 0.12 -14.00 -17.76
C TYR A 307 0.36 -14.83 -19.04
N ILE A 308 -0.63 -15.65 -19.46
CA ILE A 308 -0.51 -16.48 -20.66
C ILE A 308 -0.29 -15.61 -21.91
N ASN A 309 -0.98 -14.47 -21.97
CA ASN A 309 -0.97 -13.58 -23.13
C ASN A 309 0.15 -12.52 -23.12
N CYS A 310 0.92 -12.40 -22.03
CA CYS A 310 1.96 -11.37 -21.94
C CYS A 310 3.27 -11.80 -22.59
N SER A 311 4.18 -10.84 -22.77
CA SER A 311 5.50 -11.08 -23.37
C SER A 311 6.35 -12.01 -22.51
N GLU A 312 7.29 -12.73 -23.12
CA GLU A 312 8.26 -13.58 -22.41
C GLU A 312 9.02 -12.79 -21.31
N TYR A 313 9.31 -11.53 -21.58
CA TYR A 313 9.90 -10.63 -20.58
C TYR A 313 8.99 -10.47 -19.35
N SER A 314 7.72 -10.14 -19.57
CA SER A 314 6.72 -9.98 -18.49
C SER A 314 6.50 -11.28 -17.71
N LYS A 315 6.54 -12.44 -18.37
CA LYS A 315 6.47 -13.75 -17.72
C LYS A 315 7.64 -13.98 -16.76
N ASN A 316 8.85 -13.62 -17.17
CA ASN A 316 10.06 -13.71 -16.33
C ASN A 316 9.99 -12.76 -15.12
N VAL A 317 9.46 -11.55 -15.29
CA VAL A 317 9.22 -10.61 -14.19
C VAL A 317 8.23 -11.19 -13.18
N ILE A 318 7.10 -11.74 -13.64
CA ILE A 318 6.09 -12.37 -12.78
C ILE A 318 6.70 -13.57 -12.02
N ALA A 319 7.44 -14.44 -12.70
CA ALA A 319 8.11 -15.58 -12.08
C ALA A 319 9.13 -15.13 -11.01
N LYS A 320 9.89 -14.05 -11.26
CA LYS A 320 10.82 -13.44 -10.30
C LYS A 320 10.09 -12.98 -9.03
N HIS A 321 8.96 -12.29 -9.17
CA HIS A 321 8.16 -11.85 -8.01
C HIS A 321 7.54 -13.01 -7.23
N ILE A 322 7.05 -14.05 -7.92
CA ILE A 322 6.56 -15.27 -7.26
C ILE A 322 7.69 -15.93 -6.46
N ASP A 323 8.87 -16.16 -7.07
CA ASP A 323 10.02 -16.77 -6.37
C ASP A 323 10.43 -15.94 -5.14
N ARG A 324 10.43 -14.61 -5.27
CA ARG A 324 10.74 -13.70 -4.18
C ARG A 324 9.75 -13.86 -3.02
N ILE A 325 8.44 -13.86 -3.30
CA ILE A 325 7.43 -14.03 -2.25
C ILE A 325 7.57 -15.39 -1.57
N ILE A 326 7.81 -16.47 -2.31
CA ILE A 326 8.04 -17.80 -1.72
C ILE A 326 9.20 -17.75 -0.73
N ARG A 327 10.30 -17.05 -1.06
CA ARG A 327 11.51 -16.95 -0.23
C ARG A 327 11.38 -16.02 0.97
N THR A 328 10.42 -15.10 0.97
CA THR A 328 10.32 -14.08 2.03
C THR A 328 9.11 -14.33 2.91
N ASN A 329 7.93 -14.46 2.32
CA ASN A 329 6.68 -14.60 3.04
C ASN A 329 5.61 -15.27 2.17
N VAL A 330 5.55 -16.60 2.22
CA VAL A 330 4.61 -17.38 1.41
C VAL A 330 3.14 -17.09 1.77
N SER A 331 2.86 -16.59 2.98
CA SER A 331 1.51 -16.23 3.42
C SER A 331 0.87 -15.18 2.50
N VAL A 332 1.66 -14.30 1.87
CA VAL A 332 1.16 -13.26 0.96
C VAL A 332 0.37 -13.85 -0.21
N ILE A 333 0.86 -14.93 -0.83
CA ILE A 333 0.17 -15.54 -1.98
C ILE A 333 -1.04 -16.36 -1.53
N THR A 334 -1.05 -16.79 -0.27
CA THR A 334 -2.09 -17.67 0.28
C THR A 334 -3.27 -16.87 0.84
N ILE A 335 -3.12 -15.54 1.01
CA ILE A 335 -4.19 -14.62 1.44
C ILE A 335 -5.44 -14.75 0.55
N HIS A 336 -5.27 -15.01 -0.75
CA HIS A 336 -6.39 -15.00 -1.68
C HIS A 336 -6.29 -16.06 -2.79
N PRO A 337 -7.40 -16.71 -3.20
CA PRO A 337 -7.42 -17.71 -4.29
C PRO A 337 -6.94 -17.18 -5.64
N LEU A 338 -6.96 -15.87 -5.82
CA LEU A 338 -6.53 -15.15 -7.02
C LEU A 338 -5.11 -15.49 -7.50
N PHE A 339 -4.23 -15.91 -6.59
CA PHE A 339 -2.89 -16.37 -6.95
C PHE A 339 -2.81 -17.84 -7.34
N VAL A 340 -3.80 -18.67 -7.03
CA VAL A 340 -3.77 -20.12 -7.31
C VAL A 340 -3.67 -20.37 -8.81
N GLN A 341 -4.43 -19.63 -9.61
CA GLN A 341 -4.47 -19.82 -11.06
C GLN A 341 -3.27 -19.17 -11.75
N LEU A 342 -2.78 -18.04 -11.24
CA LEU A 342 -1.54 -17.43 -11.71
C LEU A 342 -0.36 -18.38 -11.50
N TRP A 343 -0.25 -18.94 -10.28
CA TRP A 343 0.71 -19.97 -9.94
C TRP A 343 0.60 -21.16 -10.89
N ALA A 344 -0.62 -21.62 -11.15
CA ALA A 344 -0.84 -22.76 -12.02
C ALA A 344 -0.38 -22.48 -13.46
N ALA A 345 -0.72 -21.31 -13.99
CA ALA A 345 -0.29 -20.89 -15.32
C ALA A 345 1.24 -20.80 -15.43
N VAL A 346 1.91 -20.23 -14.42
CA VAL A 346 3.38 -20.10 -14.38
C VAL A 346 4.06 -21.47 -14.34
N CYS A 347 3.55 -22.40 -13.56
CA CYS A 347 4.11 -23.75 -13.45
C CYS A 347 3.79 -24.66 -14.66
N LEU A 348 2.80 -24.32 -15.49
CA LEU A 348 2.43 -25.07 -16.70
C LEU A 348 3.05 -24.49 -17.99
N ASP A 349 3.56 -23.26 -17.95
CA ASP A 349 4.19 -22.63 -19.11
C ASP A 349 5.45 -23.41 -19.56
N GLN A 350 5.81 -23.34 -20.84
CA GLN A 350 6.75 -24.28 -21.51
C GLN A 350 8.19 -24.27 -20.96
N THR A 351 8.57 -23.32 -20.10
CA THR A 351 9.81 -23.32 -19.29
C THR A 351 9.70 -24.17 -18.00
N GLY A 352 8.55 -24.80 -17.79
CA GLY A 352 7.98 -25.05 -16.47
C GLY A 352 8.48 -26.24 -15.68
N ASN A 353 9.18 -27.24 -16.26
CA ASN A 353 9.50 -28.43 -15.45
C ASN A 353 10.51 -28.15 -14.32
N ASP A 354 11.56 -27.37 -14.60
CA ASP A 354 12.55 -27.00 -13.58
C ASP A 354 12.08 -25.85 -12.68
N ILE A 355 11.35 -24.87 -13.22
CA ILE A 355 10.77 -23.77 -12.43
C ILE A 355 9.70 -24.30 -11.47
N LYS A 356 8.78 -25.15 -11.94
CA LYS A 356 7.73 -25.77 -11.12
C LYS A 356 8.32 -26.57 -9.97
N ARG A 357 9.28 -27.46 -10.25
CA ARG A 357 9.93 -28.27 -9.20
C ARG A 357 10.59 -27.38 -8.16
N THR A 358 11.35 -26.38 -8.62
CA THR A 358 12.04 -25.43 -7.75
C THR A 358 11.07 -24.64 -6.87
N PHE A 359 10.00 -24.11 -7.45
CA PHE A 359 8.98 -23.36 -6.72
C PHE A 359 8.28 -24.23 -5.70
N LEU A 360 7.93 -25.46 -6.07
CA LEU A 360 7.25 -26.40 -5.20
C LEU A 360 8.09 -26.81 -3.99
N GLU A 361 9.36 -27.15 -4.21
CA GLU A 361 10.31 -27.51 -3.16
C GLU A 361 10.51 -26.34 -2.19
N ARG A 362 10.71 -25.13 -2.71
CA ARG A 362 10.85 -23.92 -1.89
C ARG A 362 9.59 -23.58 -1.10
N PHE A 363 8.42 -23.71 -1.73
CA PHE A 363 7.13 -23.44 -1.10
C PHE A 363 6.91 -24.37 0.09
N LYS A 364 7.12 -25.68 -0.10
CA LYS A 364 7.01 -26.68 0.97
C LYS A 364 7.98 -26.37 2.13
N ALA A 365 9.24 -26.05 1.81
CA ALA A 365 10.23 -25.68 2.80
C ALA A 365 9.83 -24.44 3.62
N HIS A 366 9.19 -23.45 2.99
CA HIS A 366 8.74 -22.24 3.70
C HIS A 366 7.46 -22.44 4.51
N ILE A 367 6.52 -23.29 4.07
CA ILE A 367 5.34 -23.66 4.89
C ILE A 367 5.80 -24.16 6.27
N ASP A 368 6.87 -24.95 6.31
CA ASP A 368 7.36 -25.52 7.55
C ASP A 368 7.92 -24.48 8.52
N GLN A 369 8.38 -23.33 8.00
CA GLN A 369 8.94 -22.20 8.74
C GLN A 369 7.88 -21.20 9.23
N ILE A 370 6.63 -21.28 8.75
CA ILE A 370 5.56 -20.39 9.20
C ILE A 370 5.28 -20.65 10.69
N SER A 371 5.45 -19.60 11.50
CA SER A 371 5.25 -19.65 12.96
C SER A 371 3.77 -19.61 13.35
N ASP A 372 2.95 -18.83 12.64
CA ASP A 372 1.52 -18.73 12.93
C ASP A 372 0.75 -19.98 12.44
N PRO A 373 0.04 -20.70 13.32
CA PRO A 373 -0.67 -21.92 12.95
C PRO A 373 -1.80 -21.70 11.93
N GLY A 374 -2.44 -20.53 11.97
CA GLY A 374 -3.53 -20.16 11.06
C GLY A 374 -3.01 -19.96 9.63
N ASP A 375 -1.96 -19.17 9.50
CA ASP A 375 -1.27 -18.93 8.23
C ASP A 375 -0.65 -20.22 7.68
N LYS A 376 -0.06 -21.05 8.54
CA LYS A 376 0.50 -22.35 8.13
C LYS A 376 -0.58 -23.26 7.54
N ARG A 377 -1.73 -23.36 8.21
CA ARG A 377 -2.87 -24.15 7.71
C ARG A 377 -3.44 -23.57 6.42
N GLN A 378 -3.56 -22.23 6.34
CA GLN A 378 -4.01 -21.54 5.14
C GLN A 378 -3.09 -21.83 3.96
N ALA A 379 -1.78 -21.78 4.15
CA ALA A 379 -0.78 -22.09 3.12
C ALA A 379 -0.84 -23.55 2.65
N GLN A 380 -1.00 -24.50 3.57
CA GLN A 380 -1.17 -25.92 3.24
C GLN A 380 -2.44 -26.16 2.40
N THR A 381 -3.59 -25.63 2.85
CA THR A 381 -4.86 -25.74 2.10
C THR A 381 -4.79 -25.06 0.73
N TRP A 382 -4.10 -23.92 0.64
CA TRP A 382 -3.88 -23.22 -0.62
C TRP A 382 -3.05 -24.07 -1.58
N LEU A 383 -1.98 -24.70 -1.11
CA LEU A 383 -1.11 -25.56 -1.92
C LEU A 383 -1.87 -26.78 -2.45
N GLU A 384 -2.66 -27.45 -1.61
CA GLU A 384 -3.53 -28.56 -2.03
C GLU A 384 -4.51 -28.15 -3.13
N LYS A 385 -5.17 -27.00 -2.97
CA LYS A 385 -6.09 -26.46 -3.98
C LYS A 385 -5.39 -26.14 -5.29
N SER A 386 -4.13 -25.69 -5.24
CA SER A 386 -3.33 -25.45 -6.45
C SER A 386 -3.15 -26.73 -7.28
N TYR A 387 -2.88 -27.87 -6.64
CA TYR A 387 -2.80 -29.19 -7.31
C TYR A 387 -4.09 -29.60 -7.99
N THR A 388 -5.23 -29.46 -7.32
CA THR A 388 -6.53 -29.74 -7.96
C THR A 388 -6.74 -28.86 -9.19
N PHE A 389 -6.38 -27.58 -9.10
CA PHE A 389 -6.53 -26.64 -10.20
C PHE A 389 -5.56 -26.94 -11.38
N PHE A 390 -4.34 -27.39 -11.09
CA PHE A 390 -3.42 -27.90 -12.11
C PHE A 390 -4.04 -29.01 -12.95
N HIS A 391 -4.69 -29.98 -12.29
CA HIS A 391 -5.35 -31.08 -12.99
C HIS A 391 -6.52 -30.59 -13.86
N THR A 392 -7.30 -29.61 -13.38
CA THR A 392 -8.40 -29.03 -14.15
C THR A 392 -7.92 -28.25 -15.39
N ILE A 393 -6.86 -27.43 -15.27
CA ILE A 393 -6.33 -26.69 -16.42
C ILE A 393 -5.75 -27.66 -17.48
N ILE A 394 -4.99 -28.67 -17.05
CA ILE A 394 -4.43 -29.67 -17.98
C ILE A 394 -5.57 -30.35 -18.76
N GLN A 395 -6.63 -30.77 -18.07
CA GLN A 395 -7.81 -31.37 -18.72
C GLN A 395 -8.51 -30.41 -19.69
N GLU A 396 -8.67 -29.14 -19.34
CA GLU A 396 -9.26 -28.13 -20.25
C GLU A 396 -8.37 -27.85 -21.46
N TYR A 397 -7.05 -27.81 -21.29
CA TYR A 397 -6.07 -27.62 -22.37
C TYR A 397 -6.05 -28.82 -23.33
N ASP A 398 -6.03 -30.04 -22.81
CA ASP A 398 -6.07 -31.27 -23.60
C ASP A 398 -7.40 -31.40 -24.37
N SER A 399 -8.51 -30.98 -23.75
CA SER A 399 -9.83 -30.95 -24.40
C SER A 399 -9.90 -29.91 -25.52
N ALA A 400 -9.25 -28.75 -25.35
CA ALA A 400 -9.18 -27.70 -26.36
C ALA A 400 -8.31 -28.12 -27.56
N GLN A 401 -7.19 -28.82 -27.32
CA GLN A 401 -6.35 -29.36 -28.39
C GLN A 401 -6.98 -30.57 -29.10
N GLY A 402 -7.73 -31.42 -28.38
CA GLY A 402 -8.50 -32.51 -28.98
C GLY A 402 -9.60 -32.03 -29.94
N SER A 403 -10.25 -30.90 -29.64
CA SER A 403 -11.28 -30.31 -30.51
C SER A 403 -10.77 -29.72 -31.83
N LEU A 404 -9.46 -29.44 -31.92
CA LEU A 404 -8.78 -29.00 -33.14
C LEU A 404 -8.20 -30.17 -33.96
N GLY A 405 -8.18 -31.39 -33.39
CA GLY A 405 -7.69 -32.60 -34.05
C GLY A 405 -8.75 -33.41 -34.80
N ASP A 406 -10.04 -33.17 -34.53
CA ASP A 406 -11.18 -33.89 -35.14
C ASP A 406 -11.78 -33.16 -36.35
N THR A 407 -11.10 -32.16 -36.89
CA THR A 407 -11.43 -31.53 -38.18
C THR A 407 -10.24 -31.56 -39.15
N VAL A 408 -9.86 -32.76 -39.58
CA VAL A 408 -9.20 -33.01 -40.88
C VAL A 408 -9.78 -34.27 -41.50
#